data_AF-A0A1J1IDM2-F1
#
_entry.id   AF-A0A1J1IDM2-F1
#
_cell.length_a   1.000
_cell.length_b   1.000
_cell.length_c   1.000
_cell.angle_alpha   90.00
_cell.angle_beta   90.00
_cell.angle_gamma   90.00
#
_symmetry.space_group_name_H-M   'P 1'
#
loop_
_entity.id
_entity.type
_entity.pdbx_description
1 polymer ?
#
loop_
_entity_poly.entity_id
_entity_poly.type
_entity_poly.pdbx_seq_one_letter_code
_entity_poly.pdbx_strand_id
1 'polypeptide(L)'
;MNTEGTPFEDFIKSRQLLDAKYPIEHTADVLRVLLLWKFGGTYTDTDTITRLPFDTLEPNFACQENEKYVVNGVWNMESADRSPLATLFAEHLTKNYDATTWAKNGPGLVTAVVSKLCGTESVTQMIAKKECEGFHVLPRKVCYPILYDEKSKLFNSSNADEIMTRVNESVSVHFWNKHTKNVKIERTEESACIRLAKQFCPKTIVFLTFTYIGGDLFAYISYS
;
A
#
# COMPACT_ATOMS: atom_id res chain seq x y z
N MET A 1 14.75 14.84 -6.40
CA MET A 1 14.48 13.90 -7.51
C MET A 1 14.35 14.71 -8.78
N ASN A 2 15.12 14.43 -9.83
CA ASN A 2 14.93 15.10 -11.13
C ASN A 2 13.66 14.53 -11.81
N THR A 3 12.74 15.40 -12.22
CA THR A 3 11.47 15.05 -12.90
C THR A 3 11.43 15.49 -14.35
N GLU A 4 12.52 16.02 -14.90
CA GLU A 4 12.63 16.35 -16.33
C GLU A 4 12.36 15.13 -17.22
N GLY A 5 11.55 15.32 -18.25
CA GLY A 5 11.14 14.27 -19.19
C GLY A 5 10.17 13.23 -18.62
N THR A 6 9.63 13.46 -17.42
CA THR A 6 8.62 12.58 -16.81
C THR A 6 7.22 13.18 -16.93
N PRO A 7 6.13 12.38 -16.86
CA PRO A 7 4.77 12.92 -16.78
C PRO A 7 4.55 13.90 -15.61
N PHE A 8 5.44 13.91 -14.61
CA PHE A 8 5.36 14.77 -13.44
C PHE A 8 6.08 16.12 -13.61
N GLU A 9 6.80 16.38 -14.71
CA GLU A 9 7.61 17.59 -14.85
C GLU A 9 6.79 18.87 -14.65
N ASP A 10 5.74 19.04 -15.45
CA ASP A 10 4.89 20.23 -15.39
C ASP A 10 4.04 20.24 -14.13
N PHE A 11 3.61 19.06 -13.65
CA PHE A 11 2.87 18.94 -12.40
C PHE A 11 3.68 19.47 -11.21
N ILE A 12 4.95 19.08 -11.08
CA ILE A 12 5.81 19.56 -9.98
C ILE A 12 6.10 21.06 -10.14
N LYS A 13 6.34 21.53 -11.36
CA LYS A 13 6.53 22.97 -11.65
C LYS A 13 5.29 23.81 -11.31
N SER A 14 4.09 23.25 -11.45
CA SER A 14 2.84 23.94 -11.12
C SER A 14 2.66 24.22 -9.63
N ARG A 15 3.45 23.57 -8.76
CA ARG A 15 3.42 23.72 -7.30
C ARG A 15 2.09 23.37 -6.63
N GLN A 16 1.15 22.74 -7.34
CA GLN A 16 -0.16 22.32 -6.80
C GLN A 16 -0.04 21.40 -5.58
N LEU A 17 1.05 20.65 -5.44
CA LEU A 17 1.31 19.81 -4.28
C LEU A 17 1.51 20.62 -2.98
N LEU A 18 1.97 21.88 -3.08
CA LEU A 18 2.18 22.75 -1.92
C LEU A 18 0.88 23.25 -1.30
N ASP A 19 -0.19 23.28 -2.08
CA ASP A 19 -1.53 23.72 -1.66
C ASP A 19 -2.41 22.56 -1.18
N ALA A 20 -1.83 21.37 -1.04
CA ALA A 20 -2.55 20.17 -0.62
C ALA A 20 -3.11 20.29 0.81
N LYS A 21 -4.40 19.98 0.98
CA LYS A 21 -5.05 19.86 2.29
C LYS A 21 -4.45 18.73 3.14
N TYR A 22 -3.91 17.69 2.48
CA TYR A 22 -3.26 16.55 3.11
C TYR A 22 -1.85 16.38 2.53
N PRO A 23 -0.89 17.28 2.88
CA PRO A 23 0.37 17.38 2.17
C PRO A 23 1.25 16.14 2.31
N ILE A 24 1.22 15.47 3.46
CA ILE A 24 2.01 14.25 3.69
C ILE A 24 1.47 13.11 2.82
N GLU A 25 0.16 12.83 2.89
CA GLU A 25 -0.44 11.75 2.13
C GLU A 25 -0.40 12.00 0.62
N HIS A 26 -0.71 13.21 0.16
CA HIS A 26 -0.66 13.53 -1.27
C HIS A 26 0.76 13.50 -1.82
N THR A 27 1.77 13.89 -1.04
CA THR A 27 3.17 13.75 -1.45
C THR A 27 3.53 12.27 -1.58
N ALA A 28 3.10 11.43 -0.63
CA ALA A 28 3.31 9.98 -0.72
C ALA A 28 2.59 9.37 -1.93
N ASP A 29 1.37 9.81 -2.24
CA ASP A 29 0.59 9.39 -3.42
C ASP A 29 1.33 9.70 -4.72
N VAL A 30 1.89 10.91 -4.85
CA VAL A 30 2.68 11.30 -6.03
C VAL A 30 4.00 10.51 -6.10
N LEU A 31 4.70 10.40 -4.98
CA LEU A 31 5.99 9.73 -4.92
C LEU A 31 5.90 8.25 -5.28
N ARG A 32 4.87 7.52 -4.80
CA ARG A 32 4.76 6.10 -5.13
C ARG A 32 4.54 5.86 -6.61
N VAL A 33 3.72 6.69 -7.27
CA VAL A 33 3.48 6.59 -8.72
C VAL A 33 4.76 6.94 -9.48
N LEU A 34 5.44 8.02 -9.09
CA LEU A 34 6.68 8.43 -9.74
C LEU A 34 7.81 7.39 -9.59
N LEU A 35 7.93 6.76 -8.42
CA LEU A 35 8.91 5.69 -8.18
C LEU A 35 8.59 4.45 -9.02
N LEU A 36 7.34 3.99 -9.01
CA LEU A 36 6.91 2.86 -9.82
C LEU A 36 7.04 3.15 -11.33
N TRP A 37 6.73 4.36 -11.76
CA TRP A 37 6.92 4.79 -13.15
C TRP A 37 8.39 4.68 -13.57
N LYS A 38 9.30 5.14 -12.71
CA LYS A 38 10.72 5.20 -13.01
C LYS A 38 11.44 3.86 -12.89
N PHE A 39 11.13 3.08 -11.87
CA PHE A 39 11.91 1.91 -11.48
C PHE A 39 11.14 0.60 -11.54
N GLY A 40 9.81 0.66 -11.60
CA GLY A 40 8.95 -0.51 -11.45
C GLY A 40 9.12 -1.17 -10.07
N GLY A 41 8.76 -2.44 -9.99
CA GLY A 41 8.82 -3.22 -8.76
C GLY A 41 7.56 -3.06 -7.91
N THR A 42 7.70 -3.31 -6.60
CA THR A 42 6.58 -3.23 -5.64
C THR A 42 6.82 -2.10 -4.66
N TYR A 43 5.87 -1.16 -4.59
CA TYR A 43 5.74 -0.21 -3.50
C TYR A 43 4.88 -0.82 -2.39
N THR A 44 5.28 -0.60 -1.14
CA THR A 44 4.45 -0.88 0.03
C THR A 44 4.42 0.33 0.95
N ASP A 45 3.28 0.56 1.59
CA ASP A 45 3.21 1.49 2.71
C ASP A 45 4.14 1.00 3.82
N THR A 46 4.69 1.96 4.57
CA THR A 46 5.68 1.65 5.60
C THR A 46 5.08 0.86 6.77
N ASP A 47 3.77 0.95 6.96
CA ASP A 47 3.02 0.20 7.97
C ASP A 47 2.55 -1.18 7.50
N THR A 48 3.36 -1.82 6.67
CA THR A 48 3.17 -3.20 6.23
C THR A 48 4.33 -4.09 6.64
N ILE A 49 4.05 -5.37 6.87
CA ILE A 49 5.06 -6.43 6.93
C ILE A 49 4.85 -7.34 5.73
N THR A 50 5.88 -7.47 4.89
CA THR A 50 5.94 -8.46 3.82
C THR A 50 6.33 -9.82 4.39
N ARG A 51 5.48 -10.83 4.17
CA ARG A 51 5.64 -12.19 4.68
C ARG A 51 6.12 -13.17 3.61
N LEU A 52 5.70 -12.96 2.36
CA LEU A 52 6.08 -13.78 1.23
C LEU A 52 6.71 -12.89 0.14
N PRO A 53 7.63 -13.42 -0.67
CA PRO A 53 8.16 -12.70 -1.82
C PRO A 53 7.05 -12.26 -2.80
N PHE A 54 7.16 -11.05 -3.36
CA PHE A 54 6.20 -10.55 -4.35
C PHE A 54 6.38 -11.16 -5.75
N ASP A 55 7.54 -11.76 -6.03
CA ASP A 55 7.85 -12.42 -7.30
C ASP A 55 7.05 -13.72 -7.52
N THR A 56 6.31 -14.18 -6.52
CA THR A 56 5.33 -15.26 -6.66
C THR A 56 4.00 -14.80 -7.26
N LEU A 57 3.81 -13.49 -7.50
CA LEU A 57 2.61 -12.91 -8.07
C LEU A 57 2.87 -12.43 -9.51
N GLU A 58 1.84 -12.47 -10.35
CA GLU A 58 1.89 -11.82 -11.66
C GLU A 58 2.13 -10.32 -11.52
N PRO A 59 2.97 -9.70 -12.37
CA PRO A 59 3.30 -8.28 -12.27
C PRO A 59 2.09 -7.37 -12.57
N ASN A 60 2.26 -6.06 -12.33
CA ASN A 60 1.24 -5.03 -12.55
C ASN A 60 -0.04 -5.31 -11.74
N PHE A 61 0.10 -5.39 -10.42
CA PHE A 61 -1.01 -5.74 -9.54
C PHE A 61 -1.28 -4.74 -8.44
N ALA A 62 -2.54 -4.63 -8.04
CA ALA A 62 -2.94 -4.01 -6.78
C ALA A 62 -4.01 -4.86 -6.10
N CYS A 63 -4.14 -4.69 -4.79
CA CYS A 63 -5.06 -5.47 -3.98
C CYS A 63 -6.34 -4.69 -3.67
N GLN A 64 -7.45 -5.44 -3.62
CA GLN A 64 -8.72 -4.95 -3.09
C GLN A 64 -8.59 -4.56 -1.60
N GLU A 65 -9.19 -3.44 -1.20
CA GLU A 65 -9.46 -3.15 0.21
C GLU A 65 -10.88 -3.58 0.61
N ASN A 66 -11.88 -3.22 -0.22
CA ASN A 66 -13.29 -3.57 -0.03
C ASN A 66 -14.02 -3.64 -1.39
N GLU A 67 -15.33 -3.83 -1.40
CA GLU A 67 -16.12 -4.01 -2.63
C GLU A 67 -16.05 -2.82 -3.62
N LYS A 68 -15.63 -1.65 -3.15
CA LYS A 68 -15.58 -0.41 -3.95
C LYS A 68 -14.18 0.04 -4.31
N TYR A 69 -13.16 -0.40 -3.57
CA TYR A 69 -11.82 0.17 -3.69
C TYR A 69 -10.75 -0.90 -3.95
N VAL A 70 -9.94 -0.61 -4.96
CA VAL A 70 -8.58 -1.14 -5.14
C VAL A 70 -7.63 -0.05 -4.64
N VAL A 71 -6.67 -0.43 -3.79
CA VAL A 71 -5.84 0.53 -3.05
C VAL A 71 -4.36 0.34 -3.37
N ASN A 72 -3.55 1.37 -3.10
CA ASN A 72 -2.13 1.42 -3.45
C ASN A 72 -1.16 1.41 -2.27
N GLY A 73 -1.58 0.83 -1.13
CA GLY A 73 -0.65 0.55 -0.02
C GLY A 73 0.24 -0.68 -0.26
N VAL A 74 -0.08 -1.49 -1.27
CA VAL A 74 0.73 -2.59 -1.82
C VAL A 74 0.43 -2.61 -3.30
N TRP A 75 1.38 -2.14 -4.10
CA TRP A 75 1.18 -1.91 -5.53
C TRP A 75 2.44 -2.26 -6.30
N ASN A 76 2.29 -3.15 -7.26
CA ASN A 76 3.34 -3.55 -8.18
C ASN A 76 3.06 -3.02 -9.59
N MET A 77 4.12 -2.55 -10.25
CA MET A 77 4.11 -2.13 -11.64
C MET A 77 5.44 -2.49 -12.29
N GLU A 78 5.39 -2.86 -13.55
CA GLU A 78 6.56 -2.74 -14.41
C GLU A 78 6.82 -1.25 -14.69
N SER A 79 8.10 -0.91 -14.87
CA SER A 79 8.53 0.46 -15.17
C SER A 79 8.02 0.93 -16.53
N ALA A 80 8.01 2.26 -16.73
CA ALA A 80 7.48 2.89 -17.94
C ALA A 80 8.21 2.51 -19.25
N ASP A 81 9.46 2.06 -19.16
CA ASP A 81 10.23 1.52 -20.29
C ASP A 81 9.84 0.07 -20.64
N ARG A 82 9.11 -0.62 -19.76
CA ARG A 82 8.67 -2.01 -19.91
C ARG A 82 7.17 -2.15 -20.16
N SER A 83 6.35 -1.31 -19.54
CA SER A 83 4.90 -1.36 -19.63
C SER A 83 4.27 0.02 -19.77
N PRO A 84 3.28 0.21 -20.66
CA PRO A 84 2.56 1.48 -20.80
C PRO A 84 1.68 1.79 -19.59
N LEU A 85 1.36 0.79 -18.75
CA LEU A 85 0.48 0.95 -17.60
C LEU A 85 1.03 2.01 -16.63
N ALA A 86 2.34 1.98 -16.34
CA ALA A 86 2.98 2.96 -15.47
C ALA A 86 2.72 4.41 -15.92
N THR A 87 2.90 4.67 -17.22
CA THR A 87 2.63 6.00 -17.82
C THR A 87 1.16 6.34 -17.75
N LEU A 88 0.25 5.39 -18.00
CA LEU A 88 -1.20 5.59 -17.88
C LEU A 88 -1.60 6.07 -16.47
N PHE A 89 -1.08 5.44 -15.40
CA PHE A 89 -1.36 5.87 -14.03
C PHE A 89 -0.75 7.25 -13.73
N ALA A 90 0.48 7.51 -14.18
CA ALA A 90 1.16 8.79 -13.97
C ALA A 90 0.44 9.97 -14.65
N GLU A 91 0.03 9.80 -15.90
CA GLU A 91 -0.74 10.80 -16.65
C GLU A 91 -2.14 11.00 -16.04
N HIS A 92 -2.80 9.92 -15.62
CA HIS A 92 -4.09 10.04 -14.95
C HIS A 92 -3.97 10.85 -13.66
N LEU A 93 -2.96 10.56 -12.83
CA LEU A 93 -2.74 11.29 -11.58
C LEU A 93 -2.48 12.77 -11.83
N THR A 94 -1.52 13.10 -12.69
CA THR A 94 -1.11 14.49 -12.93
C THR A 94 -2.22 15.33 -13.56
N LYS A 95 -3.07 14.72 -14.40
CA LYS A 95 -4.23 15.39 -15.02
C LYS A 95 -5.42 15.56 -14.07
N ASN A 96 -5.61 14.64 -13.12
CA ASN A 96 -6.80 14.59 -12.26
C ASN A 96 -6.46 14.78 -10.78
N TYR A 97 -5.31 15.35 -10.48
CA TYR A 97 -4.85 15.61 -9.12
C TYR A 97 -5.88 16.46 -8.37
N ASP A 98 -6.21 16.03 -7.15
CA ASP A 98 -7.15 16.72 -6.27
C ASP A 98 -6.44 17.12 -4.98
N ALA A 99 -6.25 18.42 -4.78
CA ALA A 99 -5.58 18.96 -3.59
C ALA A 99 -6.42 18.85 -2.31
N THR A 100 -7.71 18.51 -2.40
CA THR A 100 -8.71 18.66 -1.33
C THR A 100 -9.24 17.35 -0.76
N THR A 101 -9.29 16.29 -1.56
CA THR A 101 -9.90 15.00 -1.20
C THR A 101 -8.84 13.96 -0.82
N TRP A 102 -8.82 13.55 0.45
CA TRP A 102 -7.78 12.69 1.02
C TRP A 102 -7.49 11.40 0.23
N ALA A 103 -8.52 10.66 -0.18
CA ALA A 103 -8.35 9.36 -0.84
C ALA A 103 -8.22 9.46 -2.37
N LYS A 104 -8.30 10.66 -2.96
CA LYS A 104 -8.53 10.82 -4.41
C LYS A 104 -7.30 10.48 -5.23
N ASN A 105 -6.11 10.84 -4.76
CA ASN A 105 -4.84 10.63 -5.47
C ASN A 105 -4.23 9.25 -5.18
N GLY A 106 -4.67 8.59 -4.09
CA GLY A 106 -4.28 7.25 -3.70
C GLY A 106 -5.25 6.17 -4.22
N PRO A 107 -6.14 5.61 -3.35
CA PRO A 107 -7.17 4.65 -3.75
C PRO A 107 -8.05 5.09 -4.93
N GLY A 108 -8.41 6.37 -4.98
CA GLY A 108 -9.24 6.94 -6.03
C GLY A 108 -8.59 6.86 -7.42
N LEU A 109 -7.27 7.12 -7.51
CA LEU A 109 -6.50 6.95 -8.73
C LEU A 109 -6.53 5.51 -9.21
N VAL A 110 -6.17 4.56 -8.33
CA VAL A 110 -6.07 3.16 -8.74
C VAL A 110 -7.41 2.61 -9.17
N THR A 111 -8.44 2.86 -8.37
CA THR A 111 -9.80 2.43 -8.69
C THR A 111 -10.27 3.04 -10.02
N ALA A 112 -10.03 4.34 -10.25
CA ALA A 112 -10.48 5.01 -11.49
C ALA A 112 -9.79 4.48 -12.76
N VAL A 113 -8.49 4.18 -12.71
CA VAL A 113 -7.75 3.65 -13.86
C VAL A 113 -8.12 2.19 -14.10
N VAL A 114 -8.11 1.37 -13.05
CA VAL A 114 -8.40 -0.07 -13.15
C VAL A 114 -9.84 -0.34 -13.58
N SER A 115 -10.82 0.45 -13.13
CA SER A 115 -12.20 0.34 -13.62
C SER A 115 -12.31 0.51 -15.14
N LYS A 116 -11.48 1.39 -15.72
CA LYS A 116 -11.44 1.58 -17.18
C LYS A 116 -10.81 0.38 -17.88
N LEU A 117 -9.65 -0.08 -17.41
CA LEU A 117 -8.96 -1.25 -17.95
C LEU A 117 -9.82 -2.52 -17.87
N CYS A 118 -10.58 -2.67 -16.78
CA CYS A 118 -11.46 -3.82 -16.60
C CYS A 118 -12.82 -3.68 -17.28
N GLY A 119 -13.22 -2.47 -17.71
CA GLY A 119 -14.55 -2.19 -18.25
C GLY A 119 -15.69 -2.45 -17.25
N THR A 120 -15.45 -2.24 -15.96
CA THR A 120 -16.46 -2.42 -14.88
C THR A 120 -16.09 -1.59 -13.66
N GLU A 121 -17.08 -1.17 -12.89
CA GLU A 121 -16.88 -0.50 -11.58
C GLU A 121 -16.92 -1.48 -10.40
N SER A 122 -17.26 -2.75 -10.64
CA SER A 122 -17.34 -3.77 -9.58
C SER A 122 -15.98 -4.40 -9.32
N VAL A 123 -15.38 -4.14 -8.14
CA VAL A 123 -14.07 -4.73 -7.76
C VAL A 123 -14.13 -6.26 -7.74
N THR A 124 -15.25 -6.84 -7.32
CA THR A 124 -15.46 -8.30 -7.38
C THR A 124 -15.36 -8.84 -8.81
N GLN A 125 -15.91 -8.12 -9.79
CA GLN A 125 -15.78 -8.51 -11.20
C GLN A 125 -14.36 -8.29 -11.72
N MET A 126 -13.65 -7.25 -11.27
CA MET A 126 -12.24 -7.05 -11.62
C MET A 126 -11.37 -8.23 -11.18
N ILE A 127 -11.56 -8.72 -9.94
CA ILE A 127 -10.88 -9.91 -9.43
C ILE A 127 -11.26 -11.15 -10.26
N ALA A 128 -12.54 -11.32 -10.57
CA ALA A 128 -13.02 -12.47 -11.33
C ALA A 128 -12.46 -12.54 -12.77
N LYS A 129 -12.15 -11.37 -13.37
CA LYS A 129 -11.52 -11.28 -14.69
C LYS A 129 -10.08 -11.79 -14.73
N LYS A 130 -9.42 -11.88 -13.56
CA LYS A 130 -8.00 -12.23 -13.37
C LYS A 130 -7.02 -11.21 -13.95
N GLU A 131 -7.25 -10.72 -15.15
CA GLU A 131 -6.42 -9.72 -15.83
C GLU A 131 -7.31 -8.68 -16.55
N CYS A 132 -6.88 -7.44 -16.54
CA CYS A 132 -7.50 -6.31 -17.20
C CYS A 132 -6.44 -5.51 -17.97
N GLU A 133 -6.28 -5.83 -19.27
CA GLU A 133 -5.28 -5.18 -20.14
C GLU A 133 -3.86 -5.20 -19.52
N GLY A 134 -3.42 -6.37 -19.04
CA GLY A 134 -2.12 -6.53 -18.37
C GLY A 134 -2.09 -6.14 -16.89
N PHE A 135 -3.18 -5.65 -16.29
CA PHE A 135 -3.26 -5.32 -14.86
C PHE A 135 -4.05 -6.36 -14.06
N HIS A 136 -3.56 -6.75 -12.89
CA HIS A 136 -4.16 -7.78 -12.03
C HIS A 136 -4.75 -7.18 -10.75
N VAL A 137 -6.06 -7.38 -10.53
CA VAL A 137 -6.70 -7.05 -9.24
C VAL A 137 -6.73 -8.28 -8.36
N LEU A 138 -5.99 -8.23 -7.26
CA LEU A 138 -5.86 -9.37 -6.36
C LEU A 138 -6.91 -9.33 -5.24
N PRO A 139 -7.39 -10.50 -4.78
CA PRO A 139 -8.27 -10.58 -3.63
C PRO A 139 -7.64 -9.93 -2.39
N ARG A 140 -8.46 -9.25 -1.59
CA ARG A 140 -8.03 -8.57 -0.36
C ARG A 140 -7.12 -9.42 0.53
N LYS A 141 -7.43 -10.71 0.71
CA LYS A 141 -6.67 -11.62 1.58
C LYS A 141 -5.19 -11.75 1.24
N VAL A 142 -4.79 -11.42 0.00
CA VAL A 142 -3.40 -11.48 -0.45
C VAL A 142 -2.55 -10.40 0.21
N CYS A 143 -3.02 -9.14 0.25
CA CYS A 143 -2.25 -8.01 0.82
C CYS A 143 -2.80 -7.48 2.16
N TYR A 144 -4.11 -7.56 2.37
CA TYR A 144 -4.83 -6.95 3.50
C TYR A 144 -5.70 -7.99 4.22
N PRO A 145 -5.14 -9.10 4.73
CA PRO A 145 -5.90 -10.19 5.35
C PRO A 145 -6.75 -9.74 6.55
N ILE A 146 -6.31 -8.70 7.27
CA ILE A 146 -7.01 -8.11 8.41
C ILE A 146 -7.69 -6.82 7.97
N LEU A 147 -9.00 -6.74 8.17
CA LEU A 147 -9.79 -5.57 7.81
C LEU A 147 -9.44 -4.37 8.70
N TYR A 148 -9.62 -3.17 8.17
CA TYR A 148 -9.51 -1.93 8.92
C TYR A 148 -10.33 -1.95 10.22
N ASP A 149 -11.55 -2.48 10.19
CA ASP A 149 -12.43 -2.56 11.37
C ASP A 149 -11.93 -3.56 12.43
N GLU A 150 -11.07 -4.50 12.02
CA GLU A 150 -10.48 -5.53 12.87
C GLU A 150 -9.05 -5.19 13.33
N LYS A 151 -8.53 -4.01 12.96
CA LYS A 151 -7.13 -3.60 13.22
C LYS A 151 -6.68 -3.76 14.67
N SER A 152 -7.58 -3.59 15.65
CA SER A 152 -7.25 -3.74 17.08
C SER A 152 -6.86 -5.17 17.45
N LYS A 153 -7.37 -6.19 16.72
CA LYS A 153 -7.04 -7.60 16.97
C LYS A 153 -5.57 -7.91 16.71
N LEU A 154 -4.89 -7.17 15.83
CA LEU A 154 -3.45 -7.34 15.58
C LEU A 154 -2.61 -7.14 16.85
N PHE A 155 -3.10 -6.31 17.78
CA PHE A 155 -2.37 -5.89 18.97
C PHE A 155 -2.86 -6.57 20.25
N ASN A 156 -3.92 -7.39 20.17
CA ASN A 156 -4.45 -8.12 21.33
C ASN A 156 -3.91 -9.56 21.34
N SER A 157 -3.18 -9.92 22.40
CA SER A 157 -2.64 -11.28 22.59
C SER A 157 -3.71 -12.38 22.53
N SER A 158 -4.95 -12.11 22.97
CA SER A 158 -6.05 -13.09 22.92
C SER A 158 -6.53 -13.41 21.50
N ASN A 159 -6.18 -12.58 20.50
CA ASN A 159 -6.52 -12.80 19.09
C ASN A 159 -5.35 -13.36 18.28
N ALA A 160 -4.17 -13.55 18.89
CA ALA A 160 -2.94 -13.83 18.16
C ALA A 160 -3.04 -15.06 17.26
N ASP A 161 -3.56 -16.18 17.76
CA ASP A 161 -3.62 -17.44 16.98
C ASP A 161 -4.60 -17.33 15.80
N GLU A 162 -5.75 -16.69 15.99
CA GLU A 162 -6.73 -16.43 14.93
C GLU A 162 -6.14 -15.56 13.82
N ILE A 163 -5.48 -14.45 14.21
CA ILE A 163 -4.84 -13.54 13.26
C ILE A 163 -3.68 -14.23 12.55
N MET A 164 -2.80 -14.94 13.26
CA MET A 164 -1.68 -15.68 12.67
C MET A 164 -2.15 -16.73 11.67
N THR A 165 -3.31 -17.37 11.92
CA THR A 165 -3.94 -18.30 10.97
C THR A 165 -4.41 -17.57 9.70
N ARG A 166 -5.09 -16.44 9.84
CA ARG A 166 -5.61 -15.66 8.71
C ARG A 166 -4.53 -15.08 7.81
N VAL A 167 -3.42 -14.64 8.41
CA VAL A 167 -2.32 -14.06 7.66
C VAL A 167 -1.44 -15.15 7.02
N ASN A 168 -1.61 -16.43 7.34
CA ASN A 168 -0.63 -17.48 7.00
C ASN A 168 -0.22 -17.50 5.51
N GLU A 169 -1.19 -17.33 4.61
CA GLU A 169 -1.00 -17.33 3.16
C GLU A 169 -0.94 -15.91 2.54
N SER A 170 -1.00 -14.86 3.36
CA SER A 170 -0.93 -13.49 2.84
C SER A 170 0.51 -13.11 2.53
N VAL A 171 0.68 -12.38 1.43
CA VAL A 171 1.97 -11.84 1.01
C VAL A 171 2.38 -10.69 1.92
N SER A 172 1.43 -9.90 2.39
CA SER A 172 1.69 -8.84 3.37
C SER A 172 0.58 -8.73 4.42
N VAL A 173 0.86 -7.93 5.45
CA VAL A 173 -0.08 -7.55 6.51
C VAL A 173 0.04 -6.05 6.74
N HIS A 174 -1.07 -5.33 6.64
CA HIS A 174 -1.15 -3.89 6.90
C HIS A 174 -1.61 -3.61 8.33
N PHE A 175 -1.00 -2.62 8.98
CA PHE A 175 -1.18 -2.31 10.40
C PHE A 175 -1.98 -1.03 10.67
N TRP A 176 -2.40 -0.31 9.62
CA TRP A 176 -3.32 0.83 9.69
C TRP A 176 -2.81 1.95 10.62
N ASN A 177 -1.53 2.33 10.52
CA ASN A 177 -0.79 3.17 11.48
C ASN A 177 -1.51 4.49 11.79
N LYS A 178 -2.20 5.10 10.81
CA LYS A 178 -3.03 6.30 11.03
C LYS A 178 -3.99 6.16 12.23
N HIS A 179 -4.47 4.94 12.48
CA HIS A 179 -5.42 4.60 13.53
C HIS A 179 -4.83 3.80 14.69
N THR A 180 -3.67 3.18 14.49
CA THR A 180 -3.02 2.32 15.49
C THR A 180 -1.79 2.96 16.12
N LYS A 181 -1.39 4.17 15.69
CA LYS A 181 -0.20 4.88 16.18
C LYS A 181 -0.10 5.13 17.69
N ASN A 182 -1.23 5.05 18.39
CA ASN A 182 -1.31 5.28 19.83
C ASN A 182 -1.42 3.96 20.62
N VAL A 183 -1.42 2.81 19.94
CA VAL A 183 -1.42 1.52 20.60
C VAL A 183 -0.07 1.31 21.27
N LYS A 184 -0.13 0.94 22.55
CA LYS A 184 1.05 0.57 23.33
C LYS A 184 1.13 -0.94 23.37
N ILE A 185 2.32 -1.46 23.10
CA ILE A 185 2.60 -2.89 23.16
C ILE A 185 4.04 -3.09 23.61
N GLU A 186 4.25 -4.16 24.36
CA GLU A 186 5.56 -4.56 24.84
C GLU A 186 6.13 -5.70 24.00
N ARG A 187 7.45 -5.75 23.86
CA ARG A 187 8.14 -6.80 23.10
C ARG A 187 7.93 -8.21 23.69
N THR A 188 7.61 -8.26 24.98
CA THR A 188 7.28 -9.47 25.76
C THR A 188 5.87 -9.98 25.49
N GLU A 189 5.00 -9.18 24.87
CA GLU A 189 3.66 -9.62 24.50
C GLU A 189 3.68 -10.63 23.36
N GLU A 190 2.56 -11.33 23.21
CA GLU A 190 2.39 -12.42 22.25
C GLU A 190 1.25 -12.13 21.26
N SER A 191 0.96 -10.85 21.01
CA SER A 191 0.05 -10.43 19.95
C SER A 191 0.55 -10.84 18.57
N ALA A 192 -0.35 -10.87 17.59
CA ALA A 192 0.03 -11.13 16.21
C ALA A 192 1.04 -10.11 15.67
N CYS A 193 0.94 -8.83 16.05
CA CYS A 193 1.90 -7.80 15.68
C CYS A 193 3.32 -8.15 16.15
N ILE A 194 3.48 -8.55 17.42
CA ILE A 194 4.78 -8.94 17.95
C ILE A 194 5.30 -10.23 17.29
N ARG A 195 4.44 -11.23 17.11
CA ARG A 195 4.83 -12.49 16.45
C ARG A 195 5.27 -12.27 15.00
N LEU A 196 4.54 -11.47 14.23
CA LEU A 196 4.90 -11.09 12.87
C LEU A 196 6.22 -10.33 12.83
N ALA A 197 6.40 -9.32 13.68
CA ALA A 197 7.64 -8.56 13.71
C ALA A 197 8.85 -9.39 14.17
N LYS A 198 8.68 -10.34 15.12
CA LYS A 198 9.72 -11.29 15.53
C LYS A 198 10.14 -12.19 14.35
N GLN A 199 9.17 -12.64 13.55
CA GLN A 199 9.41 -13.57 12.45
C GLN A 199 10.00 -12.91 11.21
N PHE A 200 9.46 -11.76 10.81
CA PHE A 200 9.76 -11.14 9.51
C PHE A 200 10.62 -9.87 9.61
N CYS A 201 10.79 -9.29 10.81
CA CYS A 201 11.57 -8.08 11.04
C CYS A 201 12.54 -8.22 12.25
N PRO A 202 13.35 -9.29 12.32
CA PRO A 202 14.13 -9.63 13.52
C PRO A 202 15.18 -8.58 13.90
N LYS A 203 15.66 -7.78 12.92
CA LYS A 203 16.59 -6.67 13.16
C LYS A 203 15.90 -5.41 13.68
N THR A 204 14.60 -5.27 13.45
CA THR A 204 13.85 -4.08 13.85
C THR A 204 13.19 -4.26 15.20
N ILE A 205 12.66 -5.46 15.49
CA ILE A 205 12.00 -5.76 16.76
C ILE A 205 12.92 -5.53 17.98
N VAL A 206 14.24 -5.57 17.81
CA VAL A 206 15.19 -5.29 18.92
C VAL A 206 15.18 -3.84 19.38
N PHE A 207 14.75 -2.91 18.51
CA PHE A 207 14.62 -1.49 18.79
C PHE A 207 13.25 -1.10 19.35
N LEU A 208 12.32 -2.06 19.52
CA LEU A 208 11.10 -1.85 20.29
C LEU A 208 11.46 -1.70 21.77
N THR A 209 11.75 -0.47 22.18
CA THR A 209 11.73 -0.05 23.58
C THR A 209 10.32 0.40 23.95
N PHE A 210 9.95 0.23 25.22
CA PHE A 210 8.64 0.59 25.78
C PHE A 210 8.27 2.06 25.53
N THR A 211 7.78 2.42 24.35
CA THR A 211 7.04 3.66 24.06
C THR A 211 6.65 3.70 22.59
N TYR A 212 5.33 3.74 22.33
CA TYR A 212 4.67 4.15 21.09
C TYR A 212 5.11 3.44 19.78
N ILE A 213 4.32 2.45 19.35
CA ILE A 213 4.27 2.05 17.94
C ILE A 213 3.45 3.11 17.21
N GLY A 214 4.08 4.25 16.90
CA GLY A 214 3.39 5.36 16.21
C GLY A 214 4.12 5.99 15.05
N GLY A 215 5.39 5.64 14.86
CA GLY A 215 6.20 6.13 13.75
C GLY A 215 7.49 5.33 13.62
N ASP A 216 8.13 5.01 14.75
CA ASP A 216 9.46 4.41 14.72
C ASP A 216 9.45 2.91 14.40
N LEU A 217 8.46 2.11 14.81
CA LEU A 217 8.48 0.69 14.44
C LEU A 217 8.41 0.50 12.91
N PHE A 218 7.52 1.23 12.25
CA PHE A 218 7.30 1.09 10.80
C PHE A 218 8.32 1.88 9.98
N ALA A 219 8.86 2.98 10.49
CA ALA A 219 10.02 3.64 9.88
C ALA A 219 11.27 2.74 9.89
N TYR A 220 11.40 1.79 10.81
CA TYR A 220 12.52 0.84 10.84
C TYR A 220 12.20 -0.54 10.25
N ILE A 221 10.93 -0.94 10.13
CA ILE A 221 10.52 -2.25 9.56
C ILE A 221 10.66 -2.25 8.03
N SER A 222 10.45 -1.12 7.36
CA SER A 222 10.49 -1.06 5.89
C SER A 222 11.90 -0.99 5.27
N TYR A 223 12.96 -0.93 6.08
CA TYR A 223 14.35 -0.79 5.63
C TYR A 223 15.24 -2.00 5.97
N SER A 224 14.67 -3.11 6.44
CA SER A 224 15.44 -4.29 6.90
C SER A 224 15.32 -5.51 5.99
#